data_AF-A0A146KLT9-F1
#
_entry.id   AF-A0A146KLT9-F1
#
_cell.length_a   1.000
_cell.length_b   1.000
_cell.length_c   1.000
_cell.angle_alpha   90.00
_cell.angle_beta   90.00
_cell.angle_gamma   90.00
#
_symmetry.space_group_name_H-M   'P 1'
#
loop_
_entity.id
_entity.type
_entity.pdbx_description
1 polymer ?
#
loop_
_entity_poly.entity_id
_entity_poly.type
_entity_poly.pdbx_seq_one_letter_code
_entity_poly.pdbx_strand_id
1 'polypeptide(L)'
;GSSRSIVQSFIEIPVVGIRFFNNVGEFIFHFQRSLRDFRIPETRKRRPKPKRTLPDEDRGIDDWRMWSVAVGLLVIGWAGGSPQGGRILEDEKTGFAAKISNSHPIDQKKFDEYLIGYIDREDENFSIAKLKEEAKILKPAEAVEDVLNGKGFTKTGVFDLLDFDLRSQTTTIYNLLSAAPDWETLKKIVALLKNKTHPEMLKYALATAVYHHPKKFKMAPPNWFEIFPNYILPASTLRDLYRRKMKGVKDTVVYVNIANETVVGKNKYFNAFSETDPEAKLRYFRDDTTLSNMFLNWHLHFPNWREAGKNENVERWEDRGHLFYFFHQQLVSRYNLERISNRMEPVDGLSWSNVEMGRYVLDLLDYDGDPIPGRHAGHPSTQNTWWKRMEDVQTRQKRIGEAVDSNLVLSIKQQKLEPFYPGTELYQLGNMILGTDNSSHPEYYGSYFFDATDAVNILGKGDIADNKEPGFFFKMLTTLRDPIFFQLLENICSFFRSYTSTYLQEYKEIDKMYNYHGLSLDSVQVGHLSTYFDYEEIDVTKAIDLAPRETTDDIK
;
A
#
# COMPACT_ATOMS: atom_id res chain seq x y z
N GLY A 1 23.17 55.45 31.74
CA GLY A 1 22.38 55.47 30.51
C GLY A 1 22.47 54.12 29.85
N SER A 2 21.30 53.48 29.69
CA SER A 2 20.97 52.30 28.86
C SER A 2 21.90 51.07 28.84
N SER A 3 21.36 50.02 29.44
CA SER A 3 21.62 48.60 29.22
C SER A 3 21.29 48.14 27.79
N ARG A 4 22.00 47.13 27.28
CA ARG A 4 21.45 45.77 27.01
C ARG A 4 22.52 44.83 26.43
N SER A 5 22.55 43.65 27.04
CA SER A 5 23.23 42.42 26.64
C SER A 5 22.77 41.94 25.26
N ILE A 6 23.72 41.57 24.39
CA ILE A 6 23.44 40.75 23.23
C ILE A 6 23.59 39.30 23.69
N VAL A 7 22.46 38.65 23.98
CA VAL A 7 22.37 37.20 24.10
C VAL A 7 22.42 36.66 22.67
N GLN A 8 23.53 36.02 22.32
CA GLN A 8 23.66 35.30 21.06
C GLN A 8 23.07 33.91 21.28
N SER A 9 21.77 33.77 21.02
CA SER A 9 21.09 32.47 20.99
C SER A 9 21.57 31.71 19.75
N PHE A 10 22.43 30.70 19.95
CA PHE A 10 22.62 29.64 18.98
C PHE A 10 21.30 28.86 18.91
N ILE A 11 20.59 28.99 17.78
CA ILE A 11 19.52 28.08 17.41
C ILE A 11 20.21 26.97 16.64
N GLU A 12 20.37 25.80 17.28
CA GLU A 12 20.62 24.55 16.60
C GLU A 12 19.44 24.31 15.63
N ILE A 13 19.75 24.25 14.34
CA ILE A 13 18.77 23.90 13.30
C ILE A 13 18.80 22.38 13.20
N PRO A 14 17.70 21.66 13.53
CA PRO A 14 17.62 20.24 13.25
C PRO A 14 17.52 20.06 11.74
N VAL A 15 18.47 19.33 11.15
CA VAL A 15 18.42 18.91 9.75
C VAL A 15 17.38 17.81 9.65
N VAL A 16 16.17 18.16 9.20
CA VAL A 16 15.09 17.20 8.97
C VAL A 16 15.34 16.49 7.64
N GLY A 17 15.69 15.20 7.71
CA GLY A 17 15.75 14.31 6.56
C GLY A 17 14.38 14.13 5.89
N ILE A 18 14.38 13.80 4.60
CA ILE A 18 13.18 13.48 3.84
C ILE A 18 12.56 12.20 4.42
N ARG A 19 11.55 12.35 5.27
CA ARG A 19 10.69 11.24 5.71
C ARG A 19 9.68 10.94 4.60
N PHE A 20 9.60 9.69 4.16
CA PHE A 20 8.42 9.21 3.45
C PHE A 20 7.22 9.30 4.41
N PHE A 21 6.08 9.82 3.93
CA PHE A 21 4.88 9.85 4.75
C PHE A 21 4.46 8.42 5.08
N ASN A 22 4.40 8.08 6.37
CA ASN A 22 4.07 6.74 6.87
C ASN A 22 2.60 6.33 6.61
N ASN A 23 1.77 7.25 6.10
CA ASN A 23 0.35 7.03 5.89
C ASN A 23 -0.07 7.59 4.52
N VAL A 24 -0.57 6.72 3.63
CA VAL A 24 -1.18 7.11 2.35
C VAL A 24 -2.40 8.03 2.60
N GLY A 25 -3.05 7.92 3.76
CA GLY A 25 -4.07 8.83 4.23
C GLY A 25 -3.59 10.26 4.50
N GLU A 26 -2.34 10.48 4.92
CA GLU A 26 -1.77 11.83 5.03
C GLU A 26 -1.48 12.42 3.66
N PHE A 27 -0.97 11.61 2.73
CA PHE A 27 -0.83 11.99 1.32
C PHE A 27 -2.19 12.39 0.71
N ILE A 28 -3.25 11.61 0.94
CA ILE A 28 -4.62 11.89 0.50
C ILE A 28 -5.23 13.10 1.24
N PHE A 29 -4.98 13.26 2.54
CA PHE A 29 -5.48 14.39 3.35
C PHE A 29 -4.85 15.73 2.91
N HIS A 30 -3.54 15.74 2.64
CA HIS A 30 -2.84 16.91 2.11
C HIS A 30 -3.23 17.20 0.65
N PHE A 31 -3.44 16.15 -0.16
CA PHE A 31 -4.03 16.24 -1.49
C PHE A 31 -5.42 16.93 -1.42
N GLN A 32 -6.32 16.49 -0.54
CA GLN A 32 -7.67 17.06 -0.38
C GLN A 32 -7.68 18.51 0.14
N ARG A 33 -6.76 18.88 1.04
CA ARG A 33 -6.63 20.25 1.57
C ARG A 33 -6.21 21.23 0.47
N SER A 34 -5.27 20.85 -0.39
CA SER A 34 -4.80 21.71 -1.48
C SER A 34 -5.86 21.97 -2.56
N LEU A 35 -6.86 21.09 -2.67
CA LEU A 35 -7.96 21.22 -3.62
C LEU A 35 -9.04 22.22 -3.18
N ARG A 36 -9.05 22.62 -1.90
CA ARG A 36 -10.08 23.49 -1.32
C ARG A 36 -9.68 24.96 -1.21
N ASP A 37 -8.40 25.23 -1.01
CA ASP A 37 -7.88 26.58 -0.78
C ASP A 37 -7.73 27.40 -2.08
N PHE A 38 -7.90 26.76 -3.26
CA PHE A 38 -8.02 27.44 -4.56
C PHE A 38 -9.48 27.80 -4.88
N ARG A 39 -10.01 28.83 -4.24
CA ARG A 39 -11.25 29.51 -4.66
C ARG A 39 -10.94 30.95 -5.06
N ILE A 40 -11.17 31.28 -6.34
CA ILE A 40 -11.08 32.65 -6.85
C ILE A 40 -12.11 33.52 -6.08
N PRO A 41 -11.75 34.72 -5.59
CA PRO A 41 -12.70 35.59 -4.91
C PRO A 41 -13.79 36.06 -5.88
N GLU A 42 -15.06 35.76 -5.60
CA GLU A 42 -16.20 36.30 -6.34
C GLU A 42 -16.23 37.84 -6.21
N THR A 43 -15.94 38.55 -7.30
CA THR A 43 -16.14 39.99 -7.39
C THR A 43 -17.63 40.32 -7.36
N ARG A 44 -18.02 41.11 -6.35
CA ARG A 44 -19.37 41.64 -6.11
C ARG A 44 -19.83 42.64 -7.19
N LYS A 45 -21.06 42.43 -7.70
CA LYS A 45 -22.04 43.38 -8.30
C LYS A 45 -21.78 43.99 -9.69
N ARG A 46 -22.71 43.77 -10.64
CA ARG A 46 -23.53 44.81 -11.34
C ARG A 46 -24.63 44.25 -12.29
N ARG A 47 -25.89 44.70 -12.02
CA ARG A 47 -27.14 45.01 -12.81
C ARG A 47 -27.57 44.24 -14.11
N PRO A 48 -28.88 44.27 -14.49
CA PRO A 48 -29.50 43.24 -15.34
C PRO A 48 -29.92 43.64 -16.79
N LYS A 49 -30.02 42.59 -17.64
CA LYS A 49 -30.84 42.34 -18.88
C LYS A 49 -30.38 42.96 -20.23
N PRO A 50 -30.76 42.39 -21.42
CA PRO A 50 -31.91 41.50 -21.69
C PRO A 50 -31.68 40.23 -22.58
N LYS A 51 -32.76 39.44 -22.68
CA LYS A 51 -32.94 38.16 -23.39
C LYS A 51 -32.56 38.18 -24.88
N ARG A 52 -31.87 37.12 -25.34
CA ARG A 52 -32.02 36.55 -26.69
C ARG A 52 -31.84 35.03 -26.63
N THR A 53 -32.75 34.34 -27.30
CA THR A 53 -32.93 32.90 -27.46
C THR A 53 -31.95 32.32 -28.50
N LEU A 54 -31.39 31.14 -28.26
CA LEU A 54 -30.98 30.05 -29.18
C LEU A 54 -30.45 28.85 -28.32
N PRO A 55 -30.40 27.60 -28.84
CA PRO A 55 -30.77 26.38 -28.12
C PRO A 55 -29.65 25.72 -27.33
N ASP A 56 -30.07 24.89 -26.36
CA ASP A 56 -29.24 24.07 -25.47
C ASP A 56 -28.43 23.00 -26.22
N GLU A 57 -27.14 23.25 -26.40
CA GLU A 57 -26.08 22.23 -26.46
C GLU A 57 -24.90 22.75 -25.61
N ASP A 58 -24.16 21.85 -24.98
CA ASP A 58 -23.03 22.08 -24.06
C ASP A 58 -23.33 22.59 -22.65
N ARG A 59 -23.80 21.68 -21.80
CA ARG A 59 -23.32 21.60 -20.40
C ARG A 59 -23.13 20.14 -20.01
N GLY A 60 -21.89 19.71 -19.84
CA GLY A 60 -21.65 18.41 -19.23
C GLY A 60 -20.24 17.84 -19.33
N ILE A 61 -19.21 18.59 -19.71
CA ILE A 61 -17.84 18.05 -19.78
C ILE A 61 -16.87 19.20 -19.49
N ASP A 62 -16.55 19.48 -18.23
CA ASP A 62 -15.40 20.36 -17.92
C ASP A 62 -14.79 20.20 -16.51
N ASP A 63 -15.41 19.46 -15.59
CA ASP A 63 -14.91 19.40 -14.20
C ASP A 63 -13.80 18.37 -13.94
N TRP A 64 -13.49 17.43 -14.85
CA TRP A 64 -12.58 16.31 -14.55
C TRP A 64 -11.13 16.50 -15.02
N ARG A 65 -10.89 17.33 -16.05
CA ARG A 65 -9.56 17.47 -16.68
C ARG A 65 -8.61 18.43 -15.92
N MET A 66 -9.12 19.25 -15.00
CA MET A 66 -8.31 20.18 -14.20
C MET A 66 -7.67 19.56 -12.93
N TRP A 67 -8.08 18.36 -12.53
CA TRP A 67 -7.64 17.77 -11.25
C TRP A 67 -6.31 17.02 -11.33
N SER A 68 -5.87 16.63 -12.53
CA SER A 68 -4.68 15.82 -12.74
C SER A 68 -3.35 16.60 -12.76
N VAL A 69 -3.38 17.93 -12.98
CA VAL A 69 -2.15 18.74 -13.16
C VAL A 69 -1.68 19.45 -11.88
N ALA A 70 -2.59 19.79 -10.95
CA ALA A 70 -2.17 20.31 -9.64
C ALA A 70 -1.37 19.28 -8.81
N VAL A 71 -1.56 17.99 -9.10
CA VAL A 71 -0.91 16.86 -8.42
C VAL A 71 0.59 16.79 -8.68
N GLY A 72 1.04 17.19 -9.88
CA GLY A 72 2.44 17.06 -10.29
C GLY A 72 3.38 18.12 -9.72
N LEU A 73 2.88 19.34 -9.46
CA LEU A 73 3.71 20.46 -9.00
C LEU A 73 3.78 20.62 -7.47
N LEU A 74 2.86 20.00 -6.71
CA LEU A 74 2.82 20.11 -5.26
C LEU A 74 3.74 19.11 -4.52
N VAL A 75 4.20 18.05 -5.19
CA VAL A 75 5.09 17.04 -4.58
C VAL A 75 6.54 17.54 -4.42
N ILE A 76 6.94 18.61 -5.12
CA ILE A 76 8.31 19.15 -5.03
C ILE A 76 8.43 20.28 -3.97
N GLY A 77 7.31 20.87 -3.52
CA GLY A 77 7.33 22.11 -2.74
C GLY A 77 7.11 22.01 -1.22
N TRP A 78 6.78 20.84 -0.66
CA TRP A 78 6.27 20.76 0.73
C TRP A 78 6.95 19.70 1.60
N ALA A 79 8.27 19.57 1.46
CA ALA A 79 9.12 18.77 2.36
C ALA A 79 9.86 19.60 3.44
N GLY A 80 9.56 20.91 3.58
CA GLY A 80 10.27 21.78 4.52
C GLY A 80 9.36 22.82 5.18
N GLY A 81 8.84 22.51 6.37
CA GLY A 81 8.12 23.48 7.19
C GLY A 81 7.44 22.87 8.40
N SER A 82 8.12 22.87 9.56
CA SER A 82 7.47 22.63 10.85
C SER A 82 6.42 23.73 11.10
N PRO A 83 5.21 23.43 11.61
CA PRO A 83 4.20 24.44 11.86
C PRO A 83 4.53 25.19 13.16
N GLN A 84 5.33 26.26 13.08
CA GLN A 84 5.30 27.29 14.10
C GLN A 84 4.24 28.34 13.73
N GLY A 85 3.13 28.36 14.49
CA GLY A 85 2.41 29.60 14.79
C GLY A 85 1.42 30.17 13.76
N GLY A 86 0.85 29.37 12.85
CA GLY A 86 -0.21 29.82 11.95
C GLY A 86 -1.62 29.57 12.52
N ARG A 87 -2.32 30.64 12.94
CA ARG A 87 -3.75 30.61 13.33
C ARG A 87 -4.59 29.95 12.22
N ILE A 88 -5.18 28.80 12.52
CA ILE A 88 -6.13 28.13 11.64
C ILE A 88 -7.38 29.02 11.53
N LEU A 89 -7.64 29.57 10.35
CA LEU A 89 -8.92 30.19 10.05
C LEU A 89 -9.96 29.08 9.91
N GLU A 90 -10.82 28.95 10.91
CA GLU A 90 -11.99 28.06 10.90
C GLU A 90 -13.01 28.58 9.88
N ASP A 91 -13.15 27.90 8.74
CA ASP A 91 -14.23 28.18 7.79
C ASP A 91 -15.44 27.30 8.14
N GLU A 92 -16.41 27.88 8.88
CA GLU A 92 -17.59 27.23 9.47
C GLU A 92 -18.58 26.59 8.46
N LYS A 93 -18.33 26.68 7.15
CA LYS A 93 -19.31 26.28 6.11
C LYS A 93 -19.09 24.93 5.46
N THR A 94 -18.10 24.16 5.89
CA THR A 94 -17.97 22.77 5.46
C THR A 94 -17.94 21.85 6.66
N GLY A 95 -18.91 20.94 6.77
CA GLY A 95 -19.02 19.95 7.85
C GLY A 95 -17.93 18.86 7.82
N PHE A 96 -16.68 19.23 7.52
CA PHE A 96 -15.52 18.33 7.47
C PHE A 96 -14.56 18.52 8.65
N ALA A 97 -14.75 19.57 9.47
CA ALA A 97 -14.27 19.57 10.84
C ALA A 97 -15.26 18.79 11.73
N ALA A 98 -15.42 17.50 11.47
CA ALA A 98 -15.93 16.63 12.52
C ALA A 98 -14.90 16.72 13.65
N LYS A 99 -15.23 17.43 14.73
CA LYS A 99 -14.40 17.54 15.94
C LYS A 99 -13.83 16.15 16.22
N ILE A 100 -12.51 16.01 16.09
CA ILE A 100 -11.84 14.79 16.53
C ILE A 100 -12.27 14.63 17.99
N SER A 101 -12.96 13.52 18.28
CA SER A 101 -13.45 13.26 19.63
C SER A 101 -12.28 13.32 20.60
N ASN A 102 -12.50 13.85 21.81
CA ASN A 102 -11.50 13.76 22.87
C ASN A 102 -11.14 12.30 23.23
N SER A 103 -11.96 11.32 22.79
CA SER A 103 -11.67 9.89 22.91
C SER A 103 -10.67 9.35 21.88
N HIS A 104 -10.40 10.08 20.79
CA HIS A 104 -9.63 9.56 19.66
C HIS A 104 -8.22 9.05 20.04
N PRO A 105 -7.42 9.72 20.88
CA PRO A 105 -6.14 9.17 21.32
C PRO A 105 -6.27 7.84 22.08
N ILE A 106 -7.35 7.69 22.85
CA ILE A 106 -7.63 6.46 23.61
C ILE A 106 -8.04 5.34 22.65
N ASP A 107 -8.87 5.66 21.65
CA ASP A 107 -9.33 4.69 20.66
C ASP A 107 -8.18 4.24 19.75
N GLN A 108 -7.32 5.17 19.32
CA GLN A 108 -6.08 4.88 18.58
C GLN A 108 -5.14 4.00 19.40
N LYS A 109 -4.86 4.35 20.66
CA LYS A 109 -4.02 3.54 21.54
C LYS A 109 -4.55 2.10 21.66
N LYS A 110 -5.87 1.94 21.85
CA LYS A 110 -6.49 0.61 21.92
C LYS A 110 -6.33 -0.14 20.60
N PHE A 111 -6.50 0.53 19.46
CA PHE A 111 -6.31 -0.08 18.14
C PHE A 111 -4.88 -0.61 17.97
N ASP A 112 -3.88 0.18 18.36
CA ASP A 112 -2.47 -0.22 18.35
C ASP A 112 -2.25 -1.41 19.28
N GLU A 113 -2.78 -1.37 20.51
CA GLU A 113 -2.70 -2.46 21.48
C GLU A 113 -3.32 -3.76 20.94
N TYR A 114 -4.42 -3.70 20.18
CA TYR A 114 -5.02 -4.89 19.55
C TYR A 114 -4.16 -5.44 18.41
N LEU A 115 -3.68 -4.57 17.52
CA LEU A 115 -2.88 -4.99 16.38
C LEU A 115 -1.53 -5.55 16.83
N ILE A 116 -0.86 -4.93 17.80
CA ILE A 116 0.41 -5.44 18.33
C ILE A 116 0.16 -6.66 19.22
N GLY A 117 -1.03 -6.78 19.80
CA GLY A 117 -1.49 -7.95 20.56
C GLY A 117 -1.16 -7.87 22.05
N TYR A 118 -1.27 -6.68 22.63
CA TYR A 118 -1.08 -6.38 24.06
C TYR A 118 -2.33 -6.60 24.92
N ILE A 119 -3.47 -6.99 24.32
CA ILE A 119 -4.73 -7.22 25.04
C ILE A 119 -5.06 -8.72 25.08
N ASP A 120 -5.17 -9.25 26.30
CA ASP A 120 -5.32 -10.68 26.61
C ASP A 120 -6.71 -11.11 27.07
N ARG A 121 -7.68 -10.19 27.19
CA ARG A 121 -8.99 -10.56 27.75
C ARG A 121 -9.99 -10.93 26.66
N GLU A 122 -10.31 -12.23 26.58
CA GLU A 122 -11.54 -12.68 25.93
C GLU A 122 -12.74 -12.19 26.76
N ASP A 123 -13.75 -11.64 26.08
CA ASP A 123 -15.07 -11.46 26.69
C ASP A 123 -15.81 -12.79 26.55
N GLU A 124 -15.69 -13.67 27.56
CA GLU A 124 -16.31 -15.01 27.58
C GLU A 124 -17.83 -14.97 27.33
N ASN A 125 -18.47 -13.82 27.53
CA ASN A 125 -19.91 -13.64 27.37
C ASN A 125 -20.34 -13.18 25.96
N PHE A 126 -19.42 -12.96 25.01
CA PHE A 126 -19.75 -12.51 23.65
C PHE A 126 -19.80 -13.68 22.65
N SER A 127 -20.87 -13.77 21.85
CA SER A 127 -21.10 -14.87 20.91
C SER A 127 -21.69 -14.42 19.57
N ILE A 128 -21.66 -15.31 18.58
CA ILE A 128 -22.25 -15.04 17.25
C ILE A 128 -23.77 -14.85 17.35
N ALA A 129 -24.46 -15.57 18.25
CA ALA A 129 -25.88 -15.36 18.50
C ALA A 129 -26.17 -13.91 18.96
N LYS A 130 -25.33 -13.36 19.86
CA LYS A 130 -25.44 -11.96 20.28
C LYS A 130 -25.15 -10.97 19.14
N LEU A 131 -24.25 -11.29 18.22
CA LEU A 131 -24.02 -10.46 17.03
C LEU A 131 -25.28 -10.37 16.15
N LYS A 132 -26.00 -11.47 15.98
CA LYS A 132 -27.24 -11.52 15.20
C LYS A 132 -28.39 -10.79 15.89
N GLU A 133 -28.57 -11.02 17.19
CA GLU A 133 -29.72 -10.50 17.95
C GLU A 133 -29.52 -9.06 18.43
N GLU A 134 -28.37 -8.75 19.04
CA GLU A 134 -28.11 -7.46 19.70
C GLU A 134 -27.51 -6.44 18.71
N ALA A 135 -26.53 -6.86 17.90
CA ALA A 135 -25.87 -5.98 16.93
C ALA A 135 -26.58 -5.93 15.56
N LYS A 136 -27.60 -6.78 15.35
CA LYS A 136 -28.38 -6.89 14.10
C LYS A 136 -27.53 -7.19 12.87
N ILE A 137 -26.40 -7.87 13.05
CA ILE A 137 -25.49 -8.29 11.97
C ILE A 137 -25.85 -9.72 11.61
N LEU A 138 -26.77 -9.90 10.64
CA LEU A 138 -27.26 -11.23 10.29
C LEU A 138 -26.36 -11.94 9.29
N LYS A 139 -26.36 -11.51 8.01
CA LYS A 139 -25.66 -12.22 6.92
C LYS A 139 -24.14 -12.40 7.16
N PRO A 140 -23.37 -11.37 7.58
CA PRO A 140 -21.94 -11.56 7.83
C PRO A 140 -21.66 -12.50 9.01
N ALA A 141 -22.54 -12.53 10.02
CA ALA A 141 -22.40 -13.42 11.16
C ALA A 141 -22.74 -14.87 10.80
N GLU A 142 -23.74 -15.09 9.95
CA GLU A 142 -24.06 -16.41 9.38
C GLU A 142 -22.89 -16.96 8.56
N ALA A 143 -22.29 -16.15 7.69
CA ALA A 143 -21.13 -16.58 6.90
C ALA A 143 -19.94 -17.02 7.77
N VAL A 144 -19.66 -16.29 8.86
CA VAL A 144 -18.62 -16.68 9.82
C VAL A 144 -19.00 -17.95 10.59
N GLU A 145 -20.26 -18.11 10.97
CA GLU A 145 -20.76 -19.32 11.62
C GLU A 145 -20.65 -20.55 10.71
N ASP A 146 -20.99 -20.41 9.43
CA ASP A 146 -20.86 -21.49 8.44
C ASP A 146 -19.42 -21.95 8.28
N VAL A 147 -18.47 -21.01 8.22
CA VAL A 147 -17.03 -21.34 8.18
C VAL A 147 -16.61 -22.07 9.45
N LEU A 148 -17.04 -21.61 10.63
CA LEU A 148 -16.71 -22.22 11.92
C LEU A 148 -17.34 -23.60 12.11
N ASN A 149 -18.55 -23.82 11.60
CA ASN A 149 -19.26 -25.11 11.66
C ASN A 149 -18.73 -26.13 10.64
N GLY A 150 -18.10 -25.65 9.56
CA GLY A 150 -17.43 -26.47 8.55
C GLY A 150 -16.03 -26.91 8.98
N LYS A 151 -15.03 -26.59 8.14
CA LYS A 151 -13.61 -26.91 8.42
C LYS A 151 -12.96 -25.94 9.43
N GLY A 152 -13.63 -24.83 9.76
CA GLY A 152 -13.04 -23.73 10.50
C GLY A 152 -12.13 -22.86 9.61
N PHE A 153 -11.68 -21.74 10.19
CA PHE A 153 -10.66 -20.90 9.55
C PHE A 153 -9.28 -21.56 9.64
N THR A 154 -8.44 -21.26 8.66
CA THR A 154 -7.01 -21.56 8.72
C THR A 154 -6.39 -20.83 9.91
N LYS A 155 -5.59 -21.54 10.71
CA LYS A 155 -4.97 -21.01 11.94
C LYS A 155 -3.45 -20.90 11.88
N THR A 156 -2.82 -21.71 11.03
CA THR A 156 -1.37 -21.89 10.92
C THR A 156 -0.98 -21.98 9.45
N GLY A 157 0.30 -21.88 9.17
CA GLY A 157 0.86 -21.76 7.84
C GLY A 157 0.95 -20.30 7.41
N VAL A 158 1.62 -20.09 6.28
CA VAL A 158 1.87 -18.73 5.79
C VAL A 158 0.58 -18.11 5.23
N PHE A 159 0.25 -16.90 5.68
CA PHE A 159 -0.88 -16.14 5.16
C PHE A 159 -0.56 -15.47 3.82
N ASP A 160 -1.37 -15.72 2.79
CA ASP A 160 -1.36 -14.97 1.53
C ASP A 160 -2.77 -14.59 1.09
N LEU A 161 -2.87 -13.44 0.44
CA LEU A 161 -4.08 -13.00 -0.25
C LEU A 161 -4.12 -13.49 -1.71
N LEU A 162 -3.04 -14.04 -2.27
CA LEU A 162 -3.11 -14.71 -3.57
C LEU A 162 -3.84 -16.06 -3.48
N ASP A 163 -3.66 -16.79 -2.38
CA ASP A 163 -4.44 -17.98 -2.00
C ASP A 163 -5.94 -17.63 -2.05
N PHE A 164 -6.70 -18.41 -2.82
CA PHE A 164 -8.13 -18.17 -2.99
C PHE A 164 -8.92 -18.43 -1.70
N ASP A 165 -8.60 -19.50 -0.97
CA ASP A 165 -9.27 -19.91 0.26
C ASP A 165 -8.98 -18.93 1.40
N LEU A 166 -7.71 -18.55 1.59
CA LEU A 166 -7.32 -17.54 2.59
C LEU A 166 -7.88 -16.16 2.25
N ARG A 167 -7.89 -15.76 0.98
CA ARG A 167 -8.54 -14.51 0.56
C ARG A 167 -10.04 -14.54 0.84
N SER A 168 -10.72 -15.64 0.53
CA SER A 168 -12.15 -15.84 0.82
C SER A 168 -12.46 -15.76 2.33
N GLN A 169 -11.64 -16.43 3.14
CA GLN A 169 -11.72 -16.36 4.60
C GLN A 169 -11.49 -14.94 5.12
N THR A 170 -10.49 -14.23 4.56
CA THR A 170 -10.19 -12.83 4.90
C THR A 170 -11.37 -11.91 4.58
N THR A 171 -11.95 -12.04 3.39
CA THR A 171 -13.13 -11.28 2.98
C THR A 171 -14.31 -11.53 3.92
N THR A 172 -14.50 -12.78 4.36
CA THR A 172 -15.55 -13.15 5.33
C THR A 172 -15.36 -12.43 6.67
N ILE A 173 -14.13 -12.41 7.20
CA ILE A 173 -13.79 -11.69 8.44
C ILE A 173 -13.96 -10.17 8.25
N TYR A 174 -13.46 -9.62 7.15
CA TYR A 174 -13.59 -8.21 6.80
C TYR A 174 -15.04 -7.76 6.73
N ASN A 175 -15.93 -8.54 6.11
CA ASN A 175 -17.35 -8.24 5.99
C ASN A 175 -18.04 -8.21 7.37
N LEU A 176 -17.68 -9.13 8.27
CA LEU A 176 -18.18 -9.11 9.64
C LEU A 176 -17.71 -7.86 10.41
N LEU A 177 -16.42 -7.53 10.32
CA LEU A 177 -15.85 -6.36 11.00
C LEU A 177 -16.41 -5.05 10.45
N SER A 178 -16.62 -4.96 9.14
CA SER A 178 -17.17 -3.77 8.47
C SER A 178 -18.65 -3.54 8.76
N ALA A 179 -19.37 -4.60 9.15
CA ALA A 179 -20.77 -4.53 9.56
C ALA A 179 -20.96 -4.14 11.03
N ALA A 180 -19.87 -4.05 11.82
CA ALA A 180 -19.96 -3.71 13.23
C ALA A 180 -20.58 -2.30 13.43
N PRO A 181 -21.57 -2.13 14.32
CA PRO A 181 -22.18 -0.83 14.53
C PRO A 181 -21.21 0.17 15.19
N ASP A 182 -20.26 -0.28 16.00
CA ASP A 182 -19.34 0.57 16.73
C ASP A 182 -18.01 -0.14 17.05
N TRP A 183 -17.06 0.65 17.53
CA TRP A 183 -15.74 0.18 17.91
C TRP A 183 -15.77 -0.89 19.02
N GLU A 184 -16.70 -0.79 19.96
CA GLU A 184 -16.84 -1.76 21.05
C GLU A 184 -17.26 -3.13 20.53
N THR A 185 -18.22 -3.18 19.62
CA THR A 185 -18.68 -4.42 18.96
C THR A 185 -17.57 -5.01 18.09
N LEU A 186 -16.85 -4.16 17.35
CA LEU A 186 -15.72 -4.58 16.52
C LEU A 186 -14.62 -5.25 17.35
N LYS A 187 -14.25 -4.68 18.50
CA LYS A 187 -13.29 -5.31 19.44
C LYS A 187 -13.76 -6.67 19.94
N LYS A 188 -15.04 -6.81 20.25
CA LYS A 188 -15.61 -8.10 20.71
C LYS A 188 -15.58 -9.15 19.60
N ILE A 189 -15.80 -8.75 18.34
CA ILE A 189 -15.63 -9.63 17.17
C ILE A 189 -14.17 -10.09 17.05
N VAL A 190 -13.21 -9.17 17.17
CA VAL A 190 -11.78 -9.50 17.12
C VAL A 190 -11.42 -10.48 18.24
N ALA A 191 -11.87 -10.23 19.47
CA ALA A 191 -11.65 -11.13 20.61
C ALA A 191 -12.24 -12.54 20.35
N LEU A 192 -13.44 -12.61 19.78
CA LEU A 192 -14.11 -13.87 19.43
C LEU A 192 -13.34 -14.70 18.38
N LEU A 193 -12.64 -14.03 17.46
CA LEU A 193 -11.92 -14.66 16.34
C LEU A 193 -10.43 -14.90 16.62
N LYS A 194 -9.80 -14.19 17.58
CA LYS A 194 -8.35 -14.22 17.87
C LYS A 194 -7.74 -15.62 17.92
N ASN A 195 -8.41 -16.57 18.58
CA ASN A 195 -7.93 -17.96 18.75
C ASN A 195 -8.53 -18.96 17.74
N LYS A 196 -9.31 -18.46 16.78
CA LYS A 196 -10.02 -19.25 15.78
C LYS A 196 -9.47 -19.06 14.36
N THR A 197 -8.72 -18.00 14.11
CA THR A 197 -8.23 -17.62 12.78
C THR A 197 -6.72 -17.37 12.80
N HIS A 198 -6.08 -17.38 11.63
CA HIS A 198 -4.68 -16.98 11.50
C HIS A 198 -4.46 -15.53 12.00
N PRO A 199 -3.43 -15.24 12.82
CA PRO A 199 -3.24 -13.92 13.41
C PRO A 199 -3.03 -12.80 12.40
N GLU A 200 -2.25 -13.03 11.34
CA GLU A 200 -2.03 -12.05 10.27
C GLU A 200 -3.29 -11.76 9.47
N MET A 201 -4.09 -12.80 9.20
CA MET A 201 -5.35 -12.67 8.48
C MET A 201 -6.34 -11.77 9.24
N LEU A 202 -6.48 -12.00 10.54
CA LEU A 202 -7.37 -11.21 11.39
C LEU A 202 -6.90 -9.75 11.49
N LYS A 203 -5.60 -9.53 11.69
CA LYS A 203 -5.03 -8.17 11.79
C LYS A 203 -5.14 -7.41 10.47
N TYR A 204 -4.86 -8.07 9.34
CA TYR A 204 -5.02 -7.48 8.00
C TYR A 204 -6.48 -7.11 7.73
N ALA A 205 -7.42 -8.02 8.00
CA ALA A 205 -8.85 -7.76 7.85
C ALA A 205 -9.32 -6.61 8.76
N LEU A 206 -8.82 -6.54 10.00
CA LEU A 206 -9.11 -5.49 10.95
C LEU A 206 -8.59 -4.12 10.48
N ALA A 207 -7.32 -4.02 10.07
CA ALA A 207 -6.76 -2.77 9.56
C ALA A 207 -7.51 -2.26 8.33
N THR A 208 -7.83 -3.17 7.41
CA THR A 208 -8.63 -2.87 6.22
C THR A 208 -10.05 -2.42 6.60
N ALA A 209 -10.71 -3.12 7.54
CA ALA A 209 -12.05 -2.76 8.02
C ALA A 209 -12.08 -1.37 8.67
N VAL A 210 -11.06 -1.00 9.44
CA VAL A 210 -10.96 0.32 10.08
C VAL A 210 -10.86 1.45 9.05
N TYR A 211 -10.07 1.28 7.98
CA TYR A 211 -9.99 2.26 6.90
C TYR A 211 -11.32 2.45 6.17
N HIS A 212 -11.99 1.34 5.88
CA HIS A 212 -13.17 1.31 5.01
C HIS A 212 -14.50 1.27 5.78
N HIS A 213 -14.45 1.47 7.10
CA HIS A 213 -15.65 1.36 7.93
C HIS A 213 -16.66 2.46 7.59
N PRO A 214 -17.97 2.17 7.48
CA PRO A 214 -18.98 3.19 7.18
C PRO A 214 -18.99 4.37 8.17
N LYS A 215 -18.64 4.12 9.44
CA LYS A 215 -18.49 5.16 10.47
C LYS A 215 -17.22 5.99 10.39
N LYS A 216 -16.26 5.62 9.53
CA LYS A 216 -14.96 6.28 9.36
C LYS A 216 -14.25 6.47 10.70
N PHE A 217 -13.76 5.38 11.29
CA PHE A 217 -13.11 5.45 12.61
C PHE A 217 -11.85 6.34 12.63
N LYS A 218 -11.29 6.69 11.46
CA LYS A 218 -10.15 7.63 11.31
C LYS A 218 -8.92 7.25 12.13
N MET A 219 -8.68 5.96 12.34
CA MET A 219 -7.48 5.44 13.00
C MET A 219 -6.52 4.90 11.95
N ALA A 220 -5.23 5.03 12.20
CA ALA A 220 -4.17 4.48 11.35
C ALA A 220 -3.55 3.27 12.05
N PRO A 221 -3.29 2.14 11.38
CA PRO A 221 -2.56 1.04 11.99
C PRO A 221 -1.13 1.49 12.33
N PRO A 222 -0.49 0.90 13.35
CA PRO A 222 0.94 1.08 13.54
C PRO A 222 1.70 0.51 12.34
N ASN A 223 2.99 0.80 12.26
CA ASN A 223 3.81 0.26 11.19
C ASN A 223 3.74 -1.28 11.21
N TRP A 224 3.52 -1.89 10.05
CA TRP A 224 3.27 -3.34 10.01
C TRP A 224 4.51 -4.15 10.42
N PHE A 225 5.69 -3.54 10.28
CA PHE A 225 6.94 -4.12 10.75
C PHE A 225 7.09 -4.11 12.29
N GLU A 226 6.32 -3.30 13.03
CA GLU A 226 6.21 -3.39 14.50
C GLU A 226 5.22 -4.49 14.90
N ILE A 227 4.19 -4.73 14.07
CA ILE A 227 3.20 -5.80 14.26
C ILE A 227 3.82 -7.17 13.96
N PHE A 228 4.64 -7.25 12.91
CA PHE A 228 5.28 -8.46 12.41
C PHE A 228 6.78 -8.23 12.10
N PRO A 229 7.65 -8.12 13.13
CA PRO A 229 9.07 -7.85 12.91
C PRO A 229 9.82 -8.94 12.13
N ASN A 230 9.30 -10.17 12.10
CA ASN A 230 9.92 -11.31 11.40
C ASN A 230 10.09 -11.05 9.89
N TYR A 231 9.24 -10.19 9.30
CA TYR A 231 9.30 -9.82 7.88
C TYR A 231 10.33 -8.74 7.55
N ILE A 232 11.00 -8.17 8.55
CA ILE A 232 12.05 -7.16 8.33
C ILE A 232 13.37 -7.54 8.97
N LEU A 233 13.33 -8.28 10.08
CA LEU A 233 14.51 -8.69 10.81
C LEU A 233 15.12 -9.94 10.19
N PRO A 234 16.42 -9.91 9.87
CA PRO A 234 17.10 -11.12 9.44
C PRO A 234 16.97 -12.24 10.48
N ALA A 235 16.85 -13.49 10.02
CA ALA A 235 16.72 -14.65 10.88
C ALA A 235 17.91 -14.81 11.82
N SER A 236 19.11 -14.35 11.42
CA SER A 236 20.26 -14.27 12.34
C SER A 236 20.05 -13.30 13.50
N THR A 237 19.43 -12.15 13.24
CA THR A 237 19.14 -11.11 14.24
C THR A 237 18.08 -11.63 15.20
N LEU A 238 17.00 -12.22 14.67
CA LEU A 238 15.95 -12.81 15.48
C LEU A 238 16.52 -13.89 16.42
N ARG A 239 17.40 -14.77 15.92
CA ARG A 239 18.10 -15.77 16.74
C ARG A 239 18.95 -15.14 17.85
N ASP A 240 19.61 -14.00 17.59
CA ASP A 240 20.38 -13.30 18.63
C ASP A 240 19.47 -12.69 19.71
N LEU A 241 18.35 -12.09 19.31
CA LEU A 241 17.32 -11.55 20.23
C LEU A 241 16.79 -12.65 21.16
N TYR A 242 16.37 -13.79 20.60
CA TYR A 242 15.93 -14.95 21.39
C TYR A 242 17.03 -15.45 22.34
N ARG A 243 18.28 -15.52 21.88
CA ARG A 243 19.41 -15.94 22.73
C ARG A 243 19.65 -14.98 23.89
N ARG A 244 19.53 -13.67 23.68
CA ARG A 244 19.67 -12.65 24.73
C ARG A 244 18.54 -12.76 25.76
N LYS A 245 17.30 -12.91 25.28
CA LYS A 245 16.13 -13.14 26.13
C LYS A 245 16.31 -14.37 27.02
N MET A 246 16.71 -15.51 26.44
CA MET A 246 16.96 -16.76 27.19
C MET A 246 18.07 -16.63 28.24
N LYS A 247 19.03 -15.71 28.03
CA LYS A 247 20.12 -15.43 28.99
C LYS A 247 19.72 -14.41 30.07
N GLY A 248 18.53 -13.82 30.00
CA GLY A 248 18.09 -12.76 30.93
C GLY A 248 18.87 -11.46 30.76
N VAL A 249 19.40 -11.19 29.57
CA VAL A 249 20.09 -9.92 29.28
C VAL A 249 19.04 -8.82 29.18
N LYS A 250 19.18 -7.77 30.00
CA LYS A 250 18.24 -6.63 30.06
C LYS A 250 18.51 -5.53 29.03
N ASP A 251 19.69 -5.53 28.42
CA ASP A 251 20.06 -4.55 27.39
C ASP A 251 19.73 -5.14 26.00
N THR A 252 18.68 -4.61 25.37
CA THR A 252 18.01 -5.23 24.21
C THR A 252 18.17 -4.42 22.92
N VAL A 253 19.03 -3.40 22.88
CA VAL A 253 19.35 -2.73 21.61
C VAL A 253 20.21 -3.65 20.74
N VAL A 254 19.72 -3.93 19.53
CA VAL A 254 20.45 -4.68 18.50
C VAL A 254 20.63 -3.80 17.28
N TYR A 255 21.88 -3.54 16.92
CA TYR A 255 22.20 -2.88 15.66
C TYR A 255 22.06 -3.88 14.51
N VAL A 256 21.17 -3.57 13.59
CA VAL A 256 20.93 -4.36 12.38
C VAL A 256 21.34 -3.53 11.18
N ASN A 257 22.23 -4.08 10.37
CA ASN A 257 22.55 -3.48 9.08
C ASN A 257 21.68 -4.11 8.00
N ILE A 258 20.58 -3.44 7.69
CA ILE A 258 19.64 -3.87 6.65
C ILE A 258 20.22 -3.57 5.25
N ALA A 259 21.02 -2.51 5.10
CA ALA A 259 21.59 -2.06 3.83
C ALA A 259 22.86 -2.82 3.38
N ASN A 260 23.38 -3.75 4.18
CA ASN A 260 24.62 -4.49 3.92
C ASN A 260 25.85 -3.58 3.65
N GLU A 261 25.87 -2.34 4.17
CA GLU A 261 27.09 -1.53 4.17
C GLU A 261 28.03 -2.02 5.29
N THR A 262 29.24 -2.45 4.94
CA THR A 262 30.25 -2.82 5.94
C THR A 262 30.58 -1.63 6.85
N VAL A 263 29.88 -1.50 7.98
CA VAL A 263 30.33 -0.67 9.10
C VAL A 263 31.48 -1.40 9.78
N VAL A 264 32.69 -0.87 9.60
CA VAL A 264 33.92 -1.40 10.22
C VAL A 264 33.71 -1.59 11.72
N GLY A 265 33.83 -2.85 12.18
CA GLY A 265 33.89 -3.20 13.60
C GLY A 265 32.56 -3.43 14.34
N LYS A 266 31.40 -3.28 13.71
CA LYS A 266 30.09 -3.46 14.39
C LYS A 266 29.13 -4.45 13.73
N ASN A 267 29.37 -4.87 12.49
CA ASN A 267 28.44 -5.74 11.75
C ASN A 267 28.86 -7.21 11.74
N LYS A 268 27.87 -8.09 12.01
CA LYS A 268 27.97 -9.56 11.81
C LYS A 268 27.10 -10.06 10.66
N TYR A 269 26.32 -9.19 10.03
CA TYR A 269 25.48 -9.56 8.90
C TYR A 269 26.29 -9.37 7.60
N PHE A 270 26.85 -10.48 7.11
CA PHE A 270 27.61 -10.54 5.87
C PHE A 270 26.87 -11.49 4.94
N ASN A 271 26.23 -10.96 3.89
CA ASN A 271 25.83 -11.79 2.77
C ASN A 271 27.03 -11.91 1.83
N ALA A 272 27.74 -13.04 1.90
CA ALA A 272 28.99 -13.31 1.15
C ALA A 272 28.86 -13.21 -0.39
N PHE A 273 27.64 -13.01 -0.90
CA PHE A 273 27.34 -13.00 -2.33
C PHE A 273 27.01 -11.59 -2.87
N SER A 274 27.09 -10.54 -2.04
CA SER A 274 26.76 -9.16 -2.47
C SER A 274 27.75 -8.57 -3.49
N GLU A 275 28.96 -9.12 -3.59
CA GLU A 275 29.98 -8.62 -4.53
C GLU A 275 29.73 -9.07 -5.98
N THR A 276 28.94 -10.14 -6.19
CA THR A 276 28.69 -10.71 -7.52
C THR A 276 27.37 -10.26 -8.16
N ASP A 277 26.47 -9.64 -7.41
CA ASP A 277 25.14 -9.23 -7.88
C ASP A 277 25.06 -7.70 -8.00
N PRO A 278 24.93 -7.14 -9.23
CA PRO A 278 24.77 -5.70 -9.43
C PRO A 278 23.57 -5.11 -8.68
N GLU A 279 22.49 -5.89 -8.50
CA GLU A 279 21.29 -5.46 -7.78
C GLU A 279 21.56 -5.26 -6.28
N ALA A 280 22.63 -5.82 -5.73
CA ALA A 280 22.99 -5.65 -4.33
C ALA A 280 23.24 -4.19 -3.95
N LYS A 281 23.66 -3.33 -4.91
CA LYS A 281 23.84 -1.89 -4.70
C LYS A 281 22.57 -1.17 -4.26
N LEU A 282 21.41 -1.71 -4.64
CA LEU A 282 20.09 -1.11 -4.38
C LEU A 282 19.39 -1.71 -3.17
N ARG A 283 20.09 -2.53 -2.36
CA ARG A 283 19.52 -3.12 -1.14
C ARG A 283 19.03 -2.07 -0.17
N TYR A 284 19.75 -0.96 0.02
CA TYR A 284 19.30 0.11 0.92
C TYR A 284 17.93 0.68 0.54
N PHE A 285 17.57 0.66 -0.75
CA PHE A 285 16.26 1.10 -1.22
C PHE A 285 15.23 -0.03 -1.12
N ARG A 286 15.57 -1.22 -1.62
CA ARG A 286 14.64 -2.36 -1.71
C ARG A 286 14.30 -2.99 -0.35
N ASP A 287 15.27 -3.00 0.56
CA ASP A 287 15.12 -3.55 1.92
C ASP A 287 14.67 -2.48 2.93
N ASP A 288 14.42 -1.24 2.51
CA ASP A 288 13.89 -0.16 3.36
C ASP A 288 12.52 -0.54 3.94
N THR A 289 12.40 -0.49 5.26
CA THR A 289 11.21 -0.94 6.00
C THR A 289 10.02 -0.03 5.74
N THR A 290 10.26 1.27 5.55
CA THR A 290 9.22 2.27 5.31
C THR A 290 8.65 2.16 3.90
N LEU A 291 9.50 1.87 2.90
CA LEU A 291 9.07 1.61 1.53
C LEU A 291 8.14 0.38 1.46
N SER A 292 8.52 -0.71 2.11
CA SER A 292 7.67 -1.90 2.25
C SER A 292 6.35 -1.60 2.97
N ASN A 293 6.40 -0.82 4.05
CA ASN A 293 5.19 -0.42 4.79
C ASN A 293 4.28 0.48 3.93
N MET A 294 4.82 1.38 3.13
CA MET A 294 4.07 2.21 2.17
C MET A 294 3.34 1.33 1.14
N PHE A 295 4.03 0.32 0.60
CA PHE A 295 3.44 -0.60 -0.37
C PHE A 295 2.30 -1.43 0.22
N LEU A 296 2.47 -1.94 1.44
CA LEU A 296 1.38 -2.59 2.16
C LEU A 296 0.21 -1.63 2.43
N ASN A 297 0.49 -0.41 2.88
CA ASN A 297 -0.55 0.59 3.13
C ASN A 297 -1.35 0.90 1.87
N TRP A 298 -0.70 0.98 0.70
CA TRP A 298 -1.41 1.10 -0.56
C TRP A 298 -2.42 -0.04 -0.74
N HIS A 299 -2.07 -1.28 -0.44
CA HIS A 299 -2.98 -2.43 -0.56
C HIS A 299 -4.04 -2.51 0.56
N LEU A 300 -3.81 -1.92 1.74
CA LEU A 300 -4.83 -1.77 2.79
C LEU A 300 -5.89 -0.72 2.40
N HIS A 301 -5.46 0.38 1.80
CA HIS A 301 -6.35 1.38 1.23
C HIS A 301 -7.03 0.88 -0.04
N PHE A 302 -6.30 0.10 -0.83
CA PHE A 302 -6.69 -0.30 -2.17
C PHE A 302 -6.77 -1.83 -2.38
N PRO A 303 -7.46 -2.60 -1.51
CA PRO A 303 -7.60 -4.05 -1.68
C PRO A 303 -8.41 -4.34 -2.94
N ASN A 304 -7.83 -5.12 -3.86
CA ASN A 304 -8.46 -5.48 -5.13
C ASN A 304 -9.61 -6.49 -4.97
N TRP A 305 -9.63 -7.24 -3.86
CA TRP A 305 -10.65 -8.24 -3.52
C TRP A 305 -11.90 -7.66 -2.86
N ARG A 306 -11.91 -6.36 -2.53
CA ARG A 306 -13.07 -5.67 -1.96
C ARG A 306 -13.98 -5.15 -3.06
N GLU A 307 -15.27 -5.44 -2.94
CA GLU A 307 -16.29 -4.92 -3.85
C GLU A 307 -16.49 -3.41 -3.66
N ALA A 308 -15.80 -2.58 -4.44
CA ALA A 308 -15.93 -1.12 -4.38
C ALA A 308 -17.21 -0.60 -5.08
N GLY A 309 -17.59 -1.18 -6.23
CA GLY A 309 -18.66 -0.63 -7.07
C GLY A 309 -20.10 -0.86 -6.59
N LYS A 310 -20.34 -1.73 -5.60
CA LYS A 310 -21.69 -2.21 -5.23
C LYS A 310 -22.23 -1.64 -3.91
N ASN A 311 -21.43 -0.89 -3.15
CA ASN A 311 -21.79 -0.46 -1.81
C ASN A 311 -21.91 1.07 -1.76
N GLU A 312 -23.09 1.58 -1.35
CA GLU A 312 -23.39 3.02 -1.29
C GLU A 312 -22.46 3.80 -0.35
N ASN A 313 -21.77 3.10 0.56
CA ASN A 313 -20.81 3.67 1.49
C ASN A 313 -19.37 3.75 0.94
N VAL A 314 -19.14 3.36 -0.32
CA VAL A 314 -17.83 3.42 -0.97
C VAL A 314 -17.64 4.78 -1.61
N GLU A 315 -16.57 5.49 -1.24
CA GLU A 315 -16.25 6.76 -1.88
C GLU A 315 -15.75 6.56 -3.31
N ARG A 316 -16.09 7.47 -4.24
CA ARG A 316 -15.72 7.33 -5.66
C ARG A 316 -14.21 7.24 -5.91
N TRP A 317 -13.38 7.80 -5.02
CA TRP A 317 -11.91 7.68 -5.12
C TRP A 317 -11.39 6.31 -4.69
N GLU A 318 -12.21 5.52 -3.99
CA GLU A 318 -11.93 4.10 -3.73
C GLU A 318 -12.11 3.25 -5.00
N ASP A 319 -12.33 3.84 -6.17
CA ASP A 319 -12.35 3.16 -7.46
C ASP A 319 -11.13 3.57 -8.31
N ARG A 320 -10.26 2.59 -8.61
CA ARG A 320 -8.80 2.79 -8.42
C ARG A 320 -7.93 2.66 -9.65
N GLY A 321 -8.44 2.29 -10.82
CA GLY A 321 -7.57 1.90 -11.93
C GLY A 321 -6.50 2.94 -12.31
N HIS A 322 -6.85 4.22 -12.31
CA HIS A 322 -5.89 5.30 -12.60
C HIS A 322 -4.92 5.55 -11.43
N LEU A 323 -5.35 5.39 -10.17
CA LEU A 323 -4.47 5.46 -8.99
C LEU A 323 -3.49 4.29 -8.92
N PHE A 324 -3.93 3.10 -9.36
CA PHE A 324 -3.07 1.93 -9.52
C PHE A 324 -1.93 2.24 -10.49
N TYR A 325 -2.23 2.80 -11.67
CA TYR A 325 -1.19 3.24 -12.58
C TYR A 325 -0.26 4.27 -11.94
N PHE A 326 -0.82 5.35 -11.39
CA PHE A 326 -0.03 6.44 -10.83
C PHE A 326 0.94 5.95 -9.75
N PHE A 327 0.46 5.18 -8.78
CA PHE A 327 1.28 4.67 -7.69
C PHE A 327 2.44 3.79 -8.18
N HIS A 328 2.15 2.81 -9.04
CA HIS A 328 3.18 1.89 -9.53
C HIS A 328 4.16 2.56 -10.48
N GLN A 329 3.70 3.52 -11.30
CA GLN A 329 4.57 4.34 -12.11
C GLN A 329 5.56 5.11 -11.23
N GLN A 330 5.07 5.80 -10.19
CA GLN A 330 5.91 6.60 -9.31
C GLN A 330 6.95 5.73 -8.58
N LEU A 331 6.54 4.52 -8.17
CA LEU A 331 7.43 3.54 -7.56
C LEU A 331 8.56 3.10 -8.52
N VAL A 332 8.23 2.73 -9.76
CA VAL A 332 9.22 2.36 -10.78
C VAL A 332 10.14 3.54 -11.13
N SER A 333 9.59 4.75 -11.23
CA SER A 333 10.39 5.96 -11.48
C SER A 333 11.38 6.21 -10.34
N ARG A 334 10.92 6.10 -9.10
CA ARG A 334 11.77 6.27 -7.91
C ARG A 334 12.89 5.23 -7.88
N TYR A 335 12.56 3.98 -8.22
CA TYR A 335 13.54 2.90 -8.35
C TYR A 335 14.57 3.21 -9.44
N ASN A 336 14.13 3.67 -10.61
CA ASN A 336 15.01 4.05 -11.71
C ASN A 336 15.95 5.23 -11.34
N LEU A 337 15.49 6.19 -10.54
CA LEU A 337 16.37 7.25 -10.02
C LEU A 337 17.48 6.69 -9.11
N GLU A 338 17.18 5.67 -8.29
CA GLU A 338 18.21 4.98 -7.49
C GLU A 338 19.17 4.17 -8.36
N ARG A 339 18.67 3.49 -9.40
CA ARG A 339 19.49 2.80 -10.40
C ARG A 339 20.48 3.75 -11.06
N ILE A 340 20.00 4.88 -11.57
CA ILE A 340 20.82 5.90 -12.22
C ILE A 340 21.87 6.45 -11.24
N SER A 341 21.49 6.71 -10.00
CA SER A 341 22.41 7.17 -8.95
C SER A 341 23.54 6.16 -8.66
N ASN A 342 23.27 4.86 -8.85
CA ASN A 342 24.24 3.77 -8.72
C ASN A 342 24.90 3.35 -10.05
N ARG A 343 24.75 4.16 -11.10
CA ARG A 343 25.29 3.91 -12.46
C ARG A 343 24.76 2.61 -13.08
N MET A 344 23.49 2.31 -12.83
CA MET A 344 22.75 1.20 -13.42
C MET A 344 21.75 1.76 -14.42
N GLU A 345 21.47 0.99 -15.47
CA GLU A 345 20.42 1.34 -16.44
C GLU A 345 19.05 1.26 -15.77
N PRO A 346 18.03 2.00 -16.24
CA PRO A 346 16.64 1.80 -15.82
C PRO A 346 16.22 0.33 -15.91
N VAL A 347 15.24 -0.06 -15.11
CA VAL A 347 14.75 -1.44 -15.11
C VAL A 347 14.05 -1.75 -16.44
N ASP A 348 14.39 -2.89 -17.04
CA ASP A 348 13.70 -3.41 -18.22
C ASP A 348 12.49 -4.25 -17.84
N GLY A 349 11.56 -4.40 -18.79
CA GLY A 349 10.39 -5.26 -18.63
C GLY A 349 10.76 -6.75 -18.62
N LEU A 350 10.01 -7.54 -17.86
CA LEU A 350 10.18 -8.99 -17.78
C LEU A 350 9.68 -9.68 -19.05
N SER A 351 10.50 -10.51 -19.68
CA SER A 351 10.06 -11.40 -20.76
C SER A 351 9.58 -12.73 -20.22
N TRP A 352 8.27 -12.99 -20.25
CA TRP A 352 7.70 -14.27 -19.80
C TRP A 352 8.09 -15.47 -20.66
N SER A 353 8.46 -15.26 -21.92
CA SER A 353 8.89 -16.34 -22.82
C SER A 353 10.35 -16.74 -22.61
N ASN A 354 11.15 -15.83 -22.06
CA ASN A 354 12.57 -16.06 -21.77
C ASN A 354 12.94 -15.37 -20.46
N VAL A 355 12.39 -15.88 -19.35
CA VAL A 355 12.67 -15.33 -18.03
C VAL A 355 14.11 -15.65 -17.63
N GLU A 356 14.87 -14.61 -17.32
CA GLU A 356 16.17 -14.74 -16.68
C GLU A 356 16.02 -14.39 -15.19
N MET A 357 16.17 -15.40 -14.33
CA MET A 357 16.05 -15.22 -12.90
C MET A 357 17.35 -14.65 -12.35
N GLY A 358 17.26 -13.47 -11.74
CA GLY A 358 18.29 -12.97 -10.84
C GLY A 358 18.27 -13.74 -9.52
N ARG A 359 19.46 -13.95 -8.93
CA ARG A 359 19.55 -14.54 -7.59
C ARG A 359 18.95 -13.59 -6.56
N TYR A 360 18.10 -14.12 -5.71
CA TYR A 360 17.44 -13.35 -4.67
C TYR A 360 17.37 -14.22 -3.41
N VAL A 361 17.87 -13.72 -2.28
CA VAL A 361 17.86 -14.48 -1.02
C VAL A 361 17.35 -13.57 0.08
N LEU A 362 16.27 -14.02 0.72
CA LEU A 362 15.70 -13.46 1.92
C LEU A 362 16.18 -14.30 3.11
N ASP A 363 16.86 -13.68 4.07
CA ASP A 363 17.11 -14.31 5.39
C ASP A 363 15.95 -13.92 6.32
N LEU A 364 14.71 -14.13 5.89
CA LEU A 364 13.53 -13.73 6.66
C LEU A 364 12.73 -14.97 7.03
N LEU A 365 11.98 -14.86 8.12
CA LEU A 365 11.06 -15.89 8.57
C LEU A 365 9.63 -15.37 8.49
N ASP A 366 8.71 -16.27 8.20
CA ASP A 366 7.28 -16.02 8.30
C ASP A 366 6.84 -15.94 9.77
N TYR A 367 5.58 -15.55 10.01
CA TYR A 367 5.01 -15.47 11.35
C TYR A 367 5.14 -16.78 12.14
N ASP A 368 4.91 -17.92 11.48
CA ASP A 368 5.03 -19.26 12.10
C ASP A 368 6.48 -19.77 12.20
N GLY A 369 7.46 -18.98 11.74
CA GLY A 369 8.89 -19.30 11.79
C GLY A 369 9.43 -20.05 10.56
N ASP A 370 8.58 -20.30 9.55
CA ASP A 370 8.99 -20.91 8.29
C ASP A 370 9.89 -19.95 7.49
N PRO A 371 10.98 -20.43 6.85
CA PRO A 371 11.85 -19.56 6.08
C PRO A 371 11.16 -19.03 4.82
N ILE A 372 11.25 -17.71 4.61
CA ILE A 372 10.81 -17.11 3.35
C ILE A 372 11.85 -17.43 2.29
N PRO A 373 11.46 -18.05 1.17
CA PRO A 373 12.41 -18.65 0.26
C PRO A 373 12.84 -17.64 -0.80
N GLY A 374 14.13 -17.69 -1.09
CA GLY A 374 14.72 -16.98 -2.21
C GLY A 374 14.46 -17.64 -3.57
N ARG A 375 15.11 -17.08 -4.58
CA ARG A 375 15.18 -17.55 -5.95
C ARG A 375 16.65 -17.72 -6.36
N HIS A 376 16.96 -18.81 -7.07
CA HIS A 376 18.29 -19.03 -7.63
C HIS A 376 18.44 -18.28 -8.97
N ALA A 377 19.69 -18.02 -9.38
CA ALA A 377 19.94 -17.44 -10.70
C ALA A 377 19.82 -18.48 -11.82
N GLY A 378 19.42 -18.06 -13.01
CA GLY A 378 19.34 -18.90 -14.21
C GLY A 378 17.95 -18.89 -14.85
N HIS A 379 17.64 -19.92 -15.64
CA HIS A 379 16.33 -20.03 -16.29
C HIS A 379 15.38 -20.96 -15.52
N PRO A 380 14.07 -20.64 -15.49
CA PRO A 380 13.09 -21.53 -14.90
C PRO A 380 13.01 -22.86 -15.66
N SER A 381 12.77 -23.95 -14.94
CA SER A 381 12.54 -25.26 -15.54
C SER A 381 11.12 -25.33 -16.11
N THR A 382 11.01 -25.67 -17.39
CA THR A 382 9.71 -25.87 -18.07
C THR A 382 9.00 -27.16 -17.66
N GLN A 383 9.69 -28.05 -16.94
CA GLN A 383 9.12 -29.31 -16.44
C GLN A 383 8.41 -29.14 -15.10
N ASN A 384 8.51 -27.96 -14.48
CA ASN A 384 7.90 -27.72 -13.18
C ASN A 384 6.37 -27.66 -13.28
N THR A 385 5.68 -28.16 -12.26
CA THR A 385 4.20 -28.20 -12.19
C THR A 385 3.52 -26.84 -12.41
N TRP A 386 4.22 -25.75 -12.06
CA TRP A 386 3.71 -24.39 -12.17
C TRP A 386 3.91 -23.72 -13.54
N TRP A 387 4.50 -24.40 -14.53
CA TRP A 387 4.71 -23.83 -15.87
C TRP A 387 3.39 -23.33 -16.51
N LYS A 388 2.28 -24.03 -16.26
CA LYS A 388 0.94 -23.62 -16.72
C LYS A 388 0.56 -22.20 -16.25
N ARG A 389 0.95 -21.81 -15.04
CA ARG A 389 0.70 -20.45 -14.53
C ARG A 389 1.42 -19.40 -15.38
N MET A 390 2.57 -19.73 -15.95
CA MET A 390 3.27 -18.85 -16.89
C MET A 390 2.55 -18.69 -18.22
N GLU A 391 1.98 -19.77 -18.74
CA GLU A 391 1.16 -19.72 -19.95
C GLU A 391 -0.13 -18.90 -19.73
N ASP A 392 -0.73 -19.01 -18.55
CA ASP A 392 -1.90 -18.22 -18.17
C ASP A 392 -1.57 -16.72 -18.08
N VAL A 393 -0.42 -16.37 -17.49
CA VAL A 393 0.09 -14.99 -17.43
C VAL A 393 0.37 -14.43 -18.83
N GLN A 394 1.03 -15.19 -19.70
CA GLN A 394 1.26 -14.79 -21.09
C GLN A 394 -0.07 -14.59 -21.85
N THR A 395 -1.05 -15.45 -21.62
CA THR A 395 -2.38 -15.33 -22.22
C THR A 395 -3.08 -14.05 -21.80
N ARG A 396 -3.04 -13.69 -20.50
CA ARG A 396 -3.58 -12.41 -20.02
C ARG A 396 -2.81 -11.22 -20.57
N GLN A 397 -1.47 -11.30 -20.58
CA GLN A 397 -0.63 -10.23 -21.13
C GLN A 397 -1.02 -9.93 -22.58
N LYS A 398 -1.24 -10.99 -23.38
CA LYS A 398 -1.71 -10.86 -24.76
C LYS A 398 -3.09 -10.21 -24.85
N ARG A 399 -4.07 -10.65 -24.04
CA ARG A 399 -5.44 -10.07 -24.03
C ARG A 399 -5.42 -8.57 -23.69
N ILE A 400 -4.61 -8.17 -22.71
CA ILE A 400 -4.45 -6.77 -22.32
C ILE A 400 -3.75 -5.98 -23.44
N GLY A 401 -2.70 -6.55 -24.04
CA GLY A 401 -2.01 -5.95 -25.18
C GLY A 401 -2.95 -5.72 -26.36
N GLU A 402 -3.75 -6.71 -26.74
CA GLU A 402 -4.76 -6.59 -27.81
C GLU A 402 -5.79 -5.48 -27.52
N ALA A 403 -6.23 -5.35 -26.27
CA ALA A 403 -7.13 -4.28 -25.87
C ALA A 403 -6.47 -2.90 -25.95
N VAL A 404 -5.21 -2.80 -25.50
CA VAL A 404 -4.40 -1.57 -25.59
C VAL A 404 -4.19 -1.19 -27.06
N ASP A 405 -3.72 -2.11 -27.91
CA ASP A 405 -3.34 -1.87 -29.31
C ASP A 405 -4.52 -1.63 -30.25
N SER A 406 -5.73 -2.03 -29.85
CA SER A 406 -6.95 -1.80 -30.63
C SER A 406 -7.79 -0.64 -30.11
N ASN A 407 -7.52 -0.16 -28.89
CA ASN A 407 -8.42 0.71 -28.13
C ASN A 407 -9.82 0.11 -27.93
N LEU A 408 -9.97 -1.22 -27.99
CA LEU A 408 -11.24 -1.93 -27.82
C LEU A 408 -11.18 -2.90 -26.63
N VAL A 409 -12.18 -2.83 -25.75
CA VAL A 409 -12.35 -3.73 -24.61
C VAL A 409 -13.58 -4.60 -24.79
N LEU A 410 -13.50 -5.85 -24.33
CA LEU A 410 -14.67 -6.71 -24.24
C LEU A 410 -15.54 -6.25 -23.06
N SER A 411 -16.79 -5.92 -23.33
CA SER A 411 -17.75 -5.44 -22.35
C SER A 411 -18.68 -6.56 -21.88
N ILE A 412 -18.72 -6.82 -20.57
CA ILE A 412 -19.58 -7.88 -19.98
C ILE A 412 -21.07 -7.61 -20.23
N LYS A 413 -21.47 -6.33 -20.26
CA LYS A 413 -22.88 -5.91 -20.40
C LYS A 413 -23.42 -6.21 -21.79
N GLN A 414 -22.59 -6.05 -22.81
CA GLN A 414 -23.00 -6.17 -24.21
C GLN A 414 -22.45 -7.41 -24.91
N GLN A 415 -21.52 -8.12 -24.27
CA GLN A 415 -20.81 -9.27 -24.82
C GLN A 415 -20.18 -8.96 -26.19
N LYS A 416 -19.63 -7.74 -26.32
CA LYS A 416 -19.08 -7.16 -27.56
C LYS A 416 -17.85 -6.33 -27.25
N LEU A 417 -17.02 -6.13 -28.28
CA LEU A 417 -15.90 -5.20 -28.24
C LEU A 417 -16.42 -3.76 -28.37
N GLU A 418 -16.04 -2.91 -27.42
CA GLU A 418 -16.39 -1.49 -27.36
C GLU A 418 -15.12 -0.66 -27.16
N PRO A 419 -15.05 0.57 -27.68
CA PRO A 419 -13.92 1.43 -27.37
C PRO A 419 -13.83 1.74 -25.88
N PHE A 420 -12.62 1.99 -25.38
CA PHE A 420 -12.47 2.56 -24.04
C PHE A 420 -13.31 3.83 -23.92
N TYR A 421 -14.05 3.96 -22.81
CA TYR A 421 -14.85 5.16 -22.57
C TYR A 421 -13.97 6.42 -22.45
N PRO A 422 -14.22 7.47 -23.28
CA PRO A 422 -13.40 8.67 -23.27
C PRO A 422 -13.36 9.37 -21.92
N GLY A 423 -12.18 9.79 -21.47
CA GLY A 423 -11.92 10.43 -20.18
C GLY A 423 -11.80 9.48 -18.98
N THR A 424 -12.05 8.17 -19.14
CA THR A 424 -11.86 7.16 -18.08
C THR A 424 -11.02 5.97 -18.55
N GLU A 425 -10.22 6.16 -19.59
CA GLU A 425 -9.47 5.12 -20.27
C GLU A 425 -8.43 4.48 -19.34
N LEU A 426 -7.60 5.29 -18.66
CA LEU A 426 -6.61 4.79 -17.69
C LEU A 426 -7.27 4.12 -16.48
N TYR A 427 -8.44 4.60 -16.11
CA TYR A 427 -9.23 4.00 -15.04
C TYR A 427 -9.74 2.59 -15.44
N GLN A 428 -10.29 2.43 -16.64
CA GLN A 428 -10.71 1.12 -17.15
C GLN A 428 -9.52 0.17 -17.33
N LEU A 429 -8.42 0.65 -17.92
CA LEU A 429 -7.21 -0.14 -18.14
C LEU A 429 -6.60 -0.61 -16.81
N GLY A 430 -6.55 0.26 -15.79
CA GLY A 430 -6.03 -0.13 -14.48
C GLY A 430 -6.92 -1.11 -13.73
N ASN A 431 -8.25 -0.96 -13.81
CA ASN A 431 -9.16 -1.95 -13.23
C ASN A 431 -9.05 -3.31 -13.96
N MET A 432 -8.82 -3.29 -15.27
CA MET A 432 -8.59 -4.50 -16.07
C MET A 432 -7.27 -5.20 -15.73
N ILE A 433 -6.17 -4.45 -15.54
CA ILE A 433 -4.86 -5.03 -15.18
C ILE A 433 -4.84 -5.53 -13.73
N LEU A 434 -5.38 -4.73 -12.79
CA LEU A 434 -5.47 -5.07 -11.38
C LEU A 434 -6.48 -6.21 -11.11
N GLY A 435 -7.48 -6.37 -11.99
CA GLY A 435 -8.51 -7.40 -11.89
C GLY A 435 -9.52 -7.12 -10.80
N THR A 436 -10.07 -5.90 -10.77
CA THR A 436 -11.14 -5.52 -9.84
C THR A 436 -12.51 -5.90 -10.41
N ASP A 437 -13.54 -5.89 -9.56
CA ASP A 437 -14.95 -6.07 -9.99
C ASP A 437 -15.42 -5.03 -11.02
N ASN A 438 -14.73 -3.89 -11.08
CA ASN A 438 -15.00 -2.80 -12.02
C ASN A 438 -14.23 -2.98 -13.35
N SER A 439 -13.55 -4.10 -13.55
CA SER A 439 -13.00 -4.49 -14.85
C SER A 439 -14.12 -4.64 -15.89
N SER A 440 -13.85 -4.28 -17.14
CA SER A 440 -14.84 -4.36 -18.23
C SER A 440 -15.38 -5.78 -18.46
N HIS A 441 -14.55 -6.79 -18.17
CA HIS A 441 -14.94 -8.20 -18.19
C HIS A 441 -14.01 -9.03 -17.27
N PRO A 442 -14.33 -9.14 -15.97
CA PRO A 442 -13.47 -9.80 -14.98
C PRO A 442 -13.12 -11.26 -15.32
N GLU A 443 -14.04 -12.03 -15.92
CA GLU A 443 -13.80 -13.44 -16.26
C GLU A 443 -12.84 -13.60 -17.46
N TYR A 444 -12.87 -12.64 -18.39
CA TYR A 444 -12.02 -12.68 -19.59
C TYR A 444 -10.63 -12.13 -19.31
N TYR A 445 -10.53 -10.97 -18.65
CA TYR A 445 -9.24 -10.34 -18.36
C TYR A 445 -8.62 -10.84 -17.06
N GLY A 446 -9.44 -11.16 -16.04
CA GLY A 446 -9.02 -11.47 -14.66
C GLY A 446 -8.01 -10.47 -14.11
N SER A 447 -7.03 -10.95 -13.32
CA SER A 447 -6.00 -10.09 -12.73
C SER A 447 -4.63 -10.46 -13.29
N TYR A 448 -4.12 -9.67 -14.22
CA TYR A 448 -2.73 -9.82 -14.66
C TYR A 448 -1.76 -9.49 -13.52
N PHE A 449 -2.06 -8.49 -12.70
CA PHE A 449 -1.22 -8.13 -11.55
C PHE A 449 -1.04 -9.32 -10.59
N PHE A 450 -2.12 -9.98 -10.17
CA PHE A 450 -2.03 -11.10 -9.23
C PHE A 450 -1.40 -12.33 -9.85
N ASP A 451 -1.83 -12.74 -11.04
CA ASP A 451 -1.31 -13.95 -11.67
C ASP A 451 0.18 -13.81 -11.98
N ALA A 452 0.61 -12.63 -12.44
CA ALA A 452 2.02 -12.35 -12.69
C ALA A 452 2.85 -12.30 -11.40
N THR A 453 2.28 -11.73 -10.33
CA THR A 453 2.94 -11.65 -9.03
C THR A 453 3.09 -13.04 -8.41
N ASP A 454 2.05 -13.87 -8.47
CA ASP A 454 2.11 -15.29 -8.08
C ASP A 454 3.22 -16.00 -8.84
N ALA A 455 3.22 -15.85 -10.17
CA ALA A 455 4.22 -16.48 -11.01
C ALA A 455 5.65 -16.04 -10.66
N VAL A 456 5.89 -14.75 -10.46
CA VAL A 456 7.20 -14.23 -10.02
C VAL A 456 7.65 -14.83 -8.70
N ASN A 457 6.72 -15.00 -7.76
CA ASN A 457 7.03 -15.52 -6.44
C ASN A 457 7.32 -17.03 -6.45
N ILE A 458 6.78 -17.81 -7.39
CA ILE A 458 7.07 -19.24 -7.53
C ILE A 458 8.28 -19.54 -8.44
N LEU A 459 8.73 -18.57 -9.25
CA LEU A 459 9.89 -18.74 -10.13
C LEU A 459 11.12 -19.23 -9.37
N GLY A 460 11.80 -20.21 -9.95
CA GLY A 460 13.03 -20.78 -9.41
C GLY A 460 12.83 -21.61 -8.13
N LYS A 461 11.58 -21.98 -7.85
CA LYS A 461 11.22 -22.94 -6.80
C LYS A 461 10.91 -24.29 -7.47
N GLY A 462 11.16 -25.37 -6.73
CA GLY A 462 10.96 -26.74 -7.23
C GLY A 462 9.48 -27.05 -7.52
N ASP A 463 9.16 -28.32 -7.77
CA ASP A 463 7.77 -28.75 -7.94
C ASP A 463 6.93 -28.42 -6.71
N ILE A 464 5.76 -27.88 -6.98
CA ILE A 464 4.77 -27.49 -5.97
C ILE A 464 3.54 -28.36 -6.25
N ALA A 465 3.10 -29.11 -5.24
CA ALA A 465 1.92 -29.96 -5.41
C ALA A 465 0.67 -29.09 -5.62
N ASP A 466 -0.18 -29.45 -6.59
CA ASP A 466 -1.39 -28.70 -6.97
C ASP A 466 -2.33 -28.39 -5.79
N ASN A 467 -2.29 -29.21 -4.72
CA ASN A 467 -3.19 -29.14 -3.56
C ASN A 467 -2.50 -28.65 -2.27
N LYS A 468 -1.22 -28.29 -2.32
CA LYS A 468 -0.51 -27.67 -1.21
C LYS A 468 0.02 -26.34 -1.69
N GLU A 469 -0.61 -25.29 -1.20
CA GLU A 469 -0.15 -23.95 -1.42
C GLU A 469 1.33 -23.86 -1.02
N PRO A 470 2.22 -23.50 -1.96
CA PRO A 470 3.60 -23.25 -1.63
C PRO A 470 3.67 -22.04 -0.70
N GLY A 471 4.46 -22.09 0.37
CA GLY A 471 4.78 -20.99 1.29
C GLY A 471 5.47 -19.77 0.66
N PHE A 472 5.14 -19.40 -0.58
CA PHE A 472 5.94 -18.65 -1.53
C PHE A 472 5.15 -17.44 -2.02
N PHE A 473 4.69 -16.68 -1.06
CA PHE A 473 3.48 -15.88 -1.17
C PHE A 473 3.76 -14.39 -1.40
N PHE A 474 2.81 -13.65 -1.98
CA PHE A 474 2.88 -12.19 -2.12
C PHE A 474 2.74 -11.51 -0.78
N LYS A 475 3.83 -11.53 -0.03
CA LYS A 475 3.98 -10.75 1.18
C LYS A 475 4.28 -9.32 0.79
N MET A 476 3.27 -8.46 0.79
CA MET A 476 3.41 -7.03 0.46
C MET A 476 4.58 -6.35 1.20
N LEU A 477 4.91 -6.79 2.42
CA LEU A 477 6.07 -6.29 3.17
C LEU A 477 7.44 -6.71 2.62
N THR A 478 7.53 -7.79 1.85
CA THR A 478 8.81 -8.30 1.32
C THR A 478 8.87 -8.28 -0.20
N THR A 479 7.75 -8.04 -0.91
CA THR A 479 7.73 -8.10 -2.37
C THR A 479 8.68 -7.08 -3.03
N LEU A 480 8.76 -5.86 -2.50
CA LEU A 480 9.67 -4.83 -3.03
C LEU A 480 11.16 -5.15 -2.82
N ARG A 481 11.47 -6.16 -2.01
CA ARG A 481 12.85 -6.64 -1.86
C ARG A 481 13.29 -7.43 -3.08
N ASP A 482 12.40 -7.86 -3.96
CA ASP A 482 12.75 -8.65 -5.14
C ASP A 482 12.98 -7.78 -6.40
N PRO A 483 14.18 -7.81 -7.03
CA PRO A 483 14.43 -7.07 -8.27
C PRO A 483 13.49 -7.41 -9.43
N ILE A 484 13.08 -8.68 -9.56
CA ILE A 484 12.22 -9.10 -10.69
C ILE A 484 10.82 -8.50 -10.56
N PHE A 485 10.40 -8.14 -9.34
CA PHE A 485 9.12 -7.48 -9.13
C PHE A 485 9.09 -6.10 -9.79
N PHE A 486 10.19 -5.36 -9.80
CA PHE A 486 10.28 -4.08 -10.52
C PHE A 486 10.21 -4.26 -12.05
N GLN A 487 10.73 -5.38 -12.59
CA GLN A 487 10.56 -5.71 -14.01
C GLN A 487 9.10 -6.03 -14.35
N LEU A 488 8.38 -6.69 -13.44
CA LEU A 488 6.94 -6.88 -13.56
C LEU A 488 6.17 -5.55 -13.51
N LEU A 489 6.52 -4.66 -12.58
CA LEU A 489 5.90 -3.33 -12.52
C LEU A 489 6.16 -2.52 -13.80
N GLU A 490 7.33 -2.67 -14.41
CA GLU A 490 7.66 -2.05 -15.69
C GLU A 490 6.79 -2.59 -16.83
N ASN A 491 6.53 -3.91 -16.88
CA ASN A 491 5.55 -4.50 -17.81
C ASN A 491 4.14 -3.92 -17.62
N ILE A 492 3.72 -3.68 -16.38
CA ILE A 492 2.42 -3.08 -16.10
C ILE A 492 2.39 -1.63 -16.59
N CYS A 493 3.43 -0.86 -16.27
CA CYS A 493 3.54 0.54 -16.68
C CYS A 493 3.68 0.72 -18.20
N SER A 494 4.24 -0.27 -18.91
CA SER A 494 4.37 -0.23 -20.37
C SER A 494 3.00 -0.24 -21.07
N PHE A 495 2.01 -1.00 -20.59
CA PHE A 495 0.66 -0.98 -21.15
C PHE A 495 0.05 0.43 -21.14
N PHE A 496 0.15 1.13 -20.02
CA PHE A 496 -0.34 2.50 -19.92
C PHE A 496 0.44 3.45 -20.82
N ARG A 497 1.77 3.34 -20.86
CA ARG A 497 2.59 4.17 -21.74
C ARG A 497 2.23 3.95 -23.20
N SER A 498 2.16 2.71 -23.67
CA SER A 498 1.75 2.36 -25.04
C SER A 498 0.37 2.90 -25.39
N TYR A 499 -0.60 2.78 -24.47
CA TYR A 499 -1.94 3.34 -24.67
C TYR A 499 -1.89 4.87 -24.78
N THR A 500 -1.26 5.53 -23.79
CA THR A 500 -1.19 7.00 -23.71
C THR A 500 -0.47 7.60 -24.90
N SER A 501 0.64 6.99 -25.37
CA SER A 501 1.39 7.48 -26.52
C SER A 501 0.65 7.33 -27.85
N THR A 502 -0.28 6.37 -27.93
CA THR A 502 -0.99 6.04 -29.17
C THR A 502 -2.32 6.79 -29.28
N TYR A 503 -3.11 6.83 -28.20
CA TYR A 503 -4.51 7.30 -28.24
C TYR A 503 -4.76 8.61 -27.52
N LEU A 504 -3.97 8.94 -26.51
CA LEU A 504 -4.15 10.21 -25.82
C LEU A 504 -3.37 11.28 -26.58
N GLN A 505 -4.10 12.29 -27.07
CA GLN A 505 -3.52 13.39 -27.84
C GLN A 505 -2.44 14.12 -27.03
N GLU A 506 -1.43 14.62 -27.74
CA GLU A 506 -0.49 15.60 -27.20
C GLU A 506 -1.25 16.73 -26.48
N TYR A 507 -0.64 17.28 -25.44
CA TYR A 507 -1.18 18.32 -24.55
C TYR A 507 -1.67 19.63 -25.23
N LYS A 508 -1.89 19.69 -26.55
CA LYS A 508 -2.34 20.87 -27.31
C LYS A 508 -3.64 21.50 -26.80
N GLU A 509 -4.54 20.70 -26.24
CA GLU A 509 -5.75 21.21 -25.56
C GLU A 509 -5.46 21.70 -24.13
N ILE A 510 -4.48 21.08 -23.48
CA ILE A 510 -3.98 21.42 -22.15
C ILE A 510 -3.17 22.73 -22.20
N ASP A 511 -2.33 22.95 -23.20
CA ASP A 511 -1.62 24.23 -23.42
C ASP A 511 -2.59 25.41 -23.53
N LYS A 512 -3.80 25.21 -24.08
CA LYS A 512 -4.85 26.24 -24.08
C LYS A 512 -5.47 26.46 -22.70
N MET A 513 -5.49 25.43 -21.85
CA MET A 513 -6.03 25.45 -20.48
C MET A 513 -5.05 26.03 -19.45
N TYR A 514 -3.74 25.81 -19.62
CA TYR A 514 -2.67 26.27 -18.71
C TYR A 514 -1.92 27.51 -19.22
N ASN A 515 -2.27 28.05 -20.38
CA ASN A 515 -1.89 29.41 -20.76
C ASN A 515 -2.69 30.41 -19.93
N TYR A 516 -2.32 30.54 -18.64
CA TYR A 516 -2.80 31.58 -17.76
C TYR A 516 -2.29 32.92 -18.32
N HIS A 517 -3.10 33.55 -19.17
CA HIS A 517 -2.79 34.87 -19.70
C HIS A 517 -2.47 35.84 -18.54
N GLY A 518 -1.21 36.27 -18.48
CA GLY A 518 -0.69 37.19 -17.46
C GLY A 518 0.04 36.54 -16.28
N LEU A 519 0.20 35.21 -16.24
CA LEU A 519 1.06 34.53 -15.25
C LEU A 519 2.37 34.10 -15.90
N SER A 520 3.49 34.65 -15.45
CA SER A 520 4.84 34.20 -15.80
C SER A 520 5.52 33.60 -14.57
N LEU A 521 6.21 32.47 -14.76
CA LEU A 521 7.12 31.94 -13.76
C LEU A 521 8.47 32.66 -13.93
N ASP A 522 8.73 33.66 -13.09
CA ASP A 522 9.91 34.51 -13.24
C ASP A 522 11.22 33.80 -12.83
N SER A 523 11.20 33.03 -11.74
CA SER A 523 12.35 32.22 -11.32
C SER A 523 11.95 31.07 -10.38
N VAL A 524 12.73 29.99 -10.40
CA VAL A 524 12.70 28.92 -9.41
C VAL A 524 14.05 28.85 -8.75
N GLN A 525 14.10 29.00 -7.42
CA GLN A 525 15.31 28.85 -6.64
C GLN A 525 15.20 27.60 -5.79
N VAL A 526 16.11 26.65 -5.98
CA VAL A 526 16.20 25.43 -5.18
C VAL A 526 17.46 25.52 -4.33
N GLY A 527 17.33 25.27 -3.03
CA GLY A 527 18.46 25.22 -2.11
C GLY A 527 19.36 24.01 -2.35
N HIS A 528 20.39 23.84 -1.50
CA HIS A 528 21.25 22.66 -1.56
C HIS A 528 20.46 21.40 -1.18
N LEU A 529 20.47 20.39 -2.05
CA LEU A 529 19.87 19.08 -1.81
C LEU A 529 20.96 18.07 -1.46
N SER A 530 20.90 17.47 -0.28
CA SER A 530 21.84 16.46 0.19
C SER A 530 21.11 15.27 0.79
N THR A 531 21.56 14.06 0.47
CA THR A 531 21.13 12.80 1.09
C THR A 531 22.25 12.24 1.97
N TYR A 532 21.88 11.49 3.00
CA TYR A 532 22.80 10.80 3.91
C TYR A 532 22.09 9.60 4.54
N PHE A 533 22.87 8.66 5.07
CA PHE A 533 22.36 7.54 5.87
C PHE A 533 22.35 7.90 7.35
N ASP A 534 21.31 7.46 8.05
CA ASP A 534 21.17 7.63 9.50
C ASP A 534 20.68 6.32 10.14
N TYR A 535 20.87 6.19 11.45
CA TYR A 535 20.32 5.08 12.21
C TYR A 535 18.87 5.35 12.56
N GLU A 536 18.02 4.34 12.38
CA GLU A 536 16.63 4.36 12.84
C GLU A 536 16.42 3.29 13.92
N GLU A 537 15.74 3.67 14.99
CA GLU A 537 15.34 2.75 16.06
C GLU A 537 13.92 2.26 15.80
N ILE A 538 13.74 0.93 15.77
CA ILE A 538 12.45 0.28 15.54
C ILE A 538 12.13 -0.60 16.76
N ASP A 539 10.92 -0.47 17.29
CA ASP A 539 10.44 -1.35 18.35
C ASP A 539 10.11 -2.74 17.77
N VAL A 540 10.93 -3.72 18.12
CA VAL A 540 10.76 -5.13 17.71
C VAL A 540 10.42 -6.04 18.88
N THR A 541 9.90 -5.47 19.97
CA THR A 541 9.48 -6.20 21.18
C THR A 541 8.56 -7.37 20.83
N LYS A 542 7.70 -7.20 19.81
CA LYS A 542 6.76 -8.23 19.37
C LYS A 542 7.41 -9.48 18.77
N ALA A 543 8.68 -9.40 18.37
CA ALA A 543 9.44 -10.54 17.88
C ALA A 543 9.83 -11.54 18.98
N ILE A 544 9.68 -11.16 20.26
CA ILE A 544 10.08 -11.95 21.42
C ILE A 544 8.84 -12.42 22.18
N ASP A 545 8.80 -13.71 22.49
CA ASP A 545 7.73 -14.26 23.31
C ASP A 545 7.88 -13.86 24.79
N LEU A 546 6.75 -13.45 25.39
CA LEU A 546 6.65 -13.12 26.81
C LEU A 546 6.24 -14.35 27.63
N ALA A 547 6.87 -14.54 28.79
CA ALA A 547 6.38 -15.53 29.75
C ALA A 547 5.03 -15.08 30.38
N PRO A 548 4.22 -15.98 30.97
CA PRO A 548 2.87 -15.69 31.49
C PRO A 548 2.72 -14.58 32.56
N ARG A 549 3.82 -13.95 32.99
CA ARG A 549 3.85 -12.83 33.95
C ARG A 549 4.77 -11.69 33.52
N GLU A 550 5.43 -11.83 32.38
CA GLU A 550 6.25 -10.77 31.82
C GLU A 550 5.38 -9.83 31.01
N THR A 551 5.69 -8.55 31.15
CA THR A 551 5.12 -7.48 30.36
C THR A 551 6.12 -7.05 29.30
N THR A 552 5.66 -6.27 28.33
CA THR A 552 6.55 -5.61 27.35
C THR A 552 7.60 -4.75 28.02
N ASP A 553 7.26 -4.13 29.15
CA ASP A 553 8.15 -3.23 29.87
C ASP A 553 9.29 -3.99 30.56
N ASP A 554 9.17 -5.31 30.74
CA ASP A 554 10.24 -6.17 31.27
C ASP A 554 11.30 -6.53 30.22
N ILE A 555 11.04 -6.26 28.94
CA ILE A 555 11.92 -6.56 27.81
C ILE A 555 12.30 -5.36 26.94
N LYS A 556 11.61 -4.22 27.09
CA LYS A 556 11.89 -2.97 26.39
C LYS A 556 13.17 -2.29 26.82
#